data_AF-A0A9E2I6F4-F1
#
_entry.id   AF-A0A9E2I6F4-F1
#
_cell.length_a   1.000
_cell.length_b   1.000
_cell.length_c   1.000
_cell.angle_alpha   90.00
_cell.angle_beta   90.00
_cell.angle_gamma   90.00
#
_symmetry.space_group_name_H-M   'P 1'
#
loop_
_entity.id
_entity.type
_entity.pdbx_description
1 polymer ?
#
loop_
_entity_poly.entity_id
_entity_poly.type
_entity_poly.pdbx_seq_one_letter_code
_entity_poly.pdbx_strand_id
1 'polypeptide(L)' 'MNEIHDFTAYLQSQDRSPLTVKGYRSDLRSFARWFEQTNGEQLTPQAITPTDLREYRHHLLDVERRKASTINRRLT' A
#
# COMPACT_ATOMS: atom_id res chain seq x y z
N MET A 1 -7.70 10.74 4.33
CA MET A 1 -6.46 11.38 3.82
C MET A 1 -5.47 11.74 4.93
N ASN A 2 -5.90 11.84 6.21
CA ASN A 2 -5.02 11.99 7.38
C ASN A 2 -4.24 10.71 7.70
N GLU A 3 -4.80 9.53 7.42
CA GLU A 3 -4.22 8.25 7.86
C GLU A 3 -2.84 7.97 7.22
N ILE A 4 -2.65 8.37 5.96
CA ILE A 4 -1.37 8.23 5.27
C ILE A 4 -0.33 9.17 5.89
N HIS A 5 -0.74 10.37 6.31
CA HIS A 5 0.16 11.34 6.93
C HIS A 5 0.62 10.86 8.31
N ASP A 6 -0.29 10.31 9.11
CA ASP A 6 0.03 9.77 10.44
C ASP A 6 0.98 8.56 10.35
N PHE A 7 0.73 7.64 9.42
CA PHE A 7 1.65 6.51 9.18
C PHE A 7 3.02 6.96 8.68
N THR A 8 3.05 7.98 7.81
CA THR A 8 4.30 8.57 7.29
C THR A 8 5.11 9.22 8.42
N ALA A 9 4.45 9.95 9.33
CA ALA A 9 5.07 10.56 10.50
C ALA A 9 5.59 9.50 11.49
N TYR A 10 4.84 8.42 11.70
CA TYR A 10 5.29 7.28 12.48
C TYR A 10 6.58 6.66 11.89
N LEU A 11 6.63 6.41 10.57
CA LEU A 11 7.83 5.87 9.94
C LEU A 11 9.04 6.80 10.07
N GLN A 12 8.83 8.12 10.01
CA GLN A 12 9.89 9.10 10.25
C GLN A 12 10.39 9.07 11.70
N SER A 13 9.50 8.86 12.68
CA SER A 13 9.89 8.69 14.09
C SER A 13 10.73 7.43 14.35
N GLN A 14 10.72 6.47 13.42
CA GLN A 14 11.50 5.23 13.47
C GLN A 14 12.82 5.31 12.67
N ASP A 15 13.36 6.52 12.47
CA ASP A 15 14.62 6.81 11.75
C ASP A 15 14.67 6.27 10.30
N ARG A 16 13.50 6.09 9.66
CA ARG A 16 13.46 5.71 8.25
C ARG A 16 13.85 6.90 7.38
N SER A 17 14.72 6.64 6.40
CA SER A 17 15.16 7.67 5.47
C SER A 17 13.96 8.35 4.77
N PRO A 18 14.03 9.65 4.44
CA PRO A 18 12.97 10.34 3.71
C PRO A 18 12.61 9.65 2.38
N LEU A 19 13.59 9.00 1.74
CA LEU A 19 13.39 8.22 0.53
C LEU A 19 12.52 6.98 0.78
N THR A 20 12.79 6.26 1.87
CA THR A 20 12.00 5.11 2.31
C THR A 20 10.55 5.52 2.58
N VAL A 21 10.36 6.61 3.31
CA VAL A 21 9.04 7.17 3.64
C VAL A 21 8.26 7.58 2.37
N LYS A 22 8.91 8.24 1.41
CA LYS A 22 8.32 8.56 0.10
C LYS A 22 7.92 7.29 -0.66
N GLY A 23 8.71 6.23 -0.56
CA GLY A 23 8.42 4.90 -1.11
C GLY A 23 7.12 4.34 -0.55
N TYR A 24 7.01 4.24 0.78
CA TYR A 24 5.81 3.75 1.45
C TYR A 24 4.56 4.58 1.11
N ARG A 25 4.67 5.91 1.11
CA ARG A 25 3.55 6.78 0.69
C ARG A 25 3.12 6.54 -0.76
N SER A 26 4.08 6.26 -1.65
CA SER A 26 3.77 5.91 -3.03
C SER A 26 3.06 4.56 -3.12
N ASP A 27 3.55 3.57 -2.40
CA ASP A 27 3.00 2.22 -2.38
C ASP A 27 1.57 2.20 -1.81
N LEU A 28 1.30 2.93 -0.72
CA LEU A 28 -0.05 3.08 -0.16
C LEU A 28 -1.04 3.73 -1.13
N ARG A 29 -0.60 4.74 -1.90
CA ARG A 29 -1.45 5.35 -2.93
C ARG A 29 -1.73 4.41 -4.09
N SER A 30 -0.76 3.59 -4.49
CA SER A 30 -0.96 2.56 -5.50
C SER A 30 -2.00 1.54 -5.03
N PHE A 31 -1.91 1.12 -3.76
CA PHE A 31 -2.90 0.21 -3.18
C PHE A 31 -4.30 0.84 -3.11
N ALA A 32 -4.42 2.08 -2.59
CA ALA A 32 -5.71 2.78 -2.51
C ALA A 32 -6.40 2.90 -3.88
N ARG A 33 -5.65 3.25 -4.93
CA ARG A 33 -6.19 3.34 -6.29
C ARG A 33 -6.66 1.99 -6.82
N TRP A 34 -5.87 0.93 -6.60
CA TRP A 34 -6.26 -0.41 -7.01
C TRP A 34 -7.52 -0.87 -6.25
N PHE A 35 -7.60 -0.62 -4.95
CA PHE A 35 -8.74 -0.98 -4.11
C PHE A 35 -10.02 -0.28 -4.57
N GLU A 36 -9.96 1.03 -4.83
CA GLU A 36 -11.08 1.80 -5.37
C GLU A 36 -11.57 1.27 -6.72
N GLN A 37 -10.65 0.86 -7.59
CA GLN A 37 -10.98 0.31 -8.91
C GLN A 37 -11.60 -1.09 -8.83
N THR A 38 -11.16 -1.91 -7.87
CA THR A 38 -11.65 -3.28 -7.69
C THR A 38 -12.99 -3.33 -6.97
N ASN A 39 -13.13 -2.55 -5.89
CA ASN A 39 -14.28 -2.63 -4.97
C ASN A 39 -15.33 -1.54 -5.21
N GLY A 40 -15.00 -0.48 -5.96
CA GLY A 40 -15.92 0.64 -6.21
C GLY A 40 -16.13 1.57 -5.01
N GLU A 41 -15.33 1.42 -3.95
CA GLU A 41 -15.39 2.24 -2.73
C GLU A 41 -14.01 2.74 -2.31
N GLN A 42 -13.97 3.85 -1.56
CA GLN A 42 -12.73 4.45 -1.10
C GLN A 42 -12.04 3.58 -0.05
N LEU A 43 -10.70 3.52 -0.13
CA LEU A 43 -9.90 2.82 0.87
C LEU A 43 -10.06 3.47 2.25
N THR A 44 -10.61 2.72 3.20
CA THR A 44 -10.60 3.07 4.63
C THR A 44 -10.04 1.90 5.44
N PRO A 45 -9.43 2.15 6.61
CA PRO A 45 -8.90 1.06 7.45
C PRO A 45 -9.93 -0.02 7.80
N GLN A 46 -11.21 0.34 7.87
CA GLN A 46 -12.33 -0.55 8.19
C GLN A 46 -12.83 -1.34 6.97
N ALA A 47 -12.63 -0.83 5.75
CA ALA A 47 -13.04 -1.48 4.51
C ALA A 47 -12.04 -2.55 4.04
N ILE A 48 -10.78 -2.48 4.49
CA ILE A 48 -9.74 -3.44 4.07
C ILE A 48 -9.95 -4.78 4.74
N THR A 49 -10.02 -5.84 3.94
CA THR A 49 -10.08 -7.22 4.42
C THR A 49 -8.79 -7.99 4.07
N PRO A 50 -8.55 -9.15 4.69
CA PRO A 50 -7.47 -10.04 4.29
C PRO A 50 -7.59 -10.55 2.84
N THR A 51 -8.81 -10.57 2.27
CA THR A 51 -9.04 -10.95 0.88
C THR A 51 -8.47 -9.91 -0.07
N ASP A 52 -8.69 -8.62 0.20
CA ASP A 52 -8.14 -7.53 -0.61
C ASP A 52 -6.61 -7.57 -0.68
N LEU A 53 -5.95 -7.90 0.44
CA LEU A 53 -4.49 -8.04 0.47
C LEU A 53 -3.99 -9.20 -0.41
N ARG A 54 -4.73 -10.32 -0.42
CA ARG A 54 -4.42 -11.49 -1.25
C ARG A 54 -4.62 -11.17 -2.73
N GLU A 55 -5.73 -10.54 -3.07
CA GLU A 55 -6.04 -10.13 -4.44
C GLU A 55 -5.07 -9.08 -4.95
N TYR A 56 -4.68 -8.11 -4.11
CA TYR A 56 -3.66 -7.15 -4.48
C TYR A 56 -2.31 -7.82 -4.76
N ARG A 57 -1.93 -8.82 -3.94
CA ARG A 57 -0.73 -9.62 -4.20
C ARG A 57 -0.79 -10.31 -5.56
N HIS A 58 -1.93 -10.92 -5.90
CA HIS A 58 -2.14 -11.54 -7.22
C HIS A 58 -2.08 -10.50 -8.35
N HIS A 59 -2.71 -9.34 -8.18
CA HIS A 59 -2.62 -8.24 -9.15
C HIS A 59 -1.16 -7.81 -9.38
N LEU A 60 -0.38 -7.64 -8.31
CA LEU A 60 1.03 -7.25 -8.42
C LEU A 60 1.88 -8.30 -9.15
N LEU A 61 1.57 -9.59 -8.95
CA LEU A 61 2.30 -10.71 -9.54
C LEU A 61 1.89 -10.95 -11.00
N ASP A 62 0.60 -11.08 -11.25
CA ASP A 62 0.07 -11.62 -12.50
C ASP A 62 -0.23 -10.51 -13.52
N VAL A 63 -0.63 -9.32 -13.04
CA VAL A 63 -0.97 -8.17 -13.88
C VAL A 63 0.20 -7.19 -13.98
N GLU A 64 0.72 -6.68 -12.87
CA GLU A 64 1.86 -5.74 -12.88
C GLU A 64 3.23 -6.43 -13.07
N ARG A 65 3.30 -7.76 -12.95
CA ARG A 65 4.53 -8.57 -13.11
C ARG A 65 5.71 -8.05 -12.29
N ARG A 66 5.44 -7.66 -11.04
CA ARG A 66 6.46 -7.16 -10.12
C ARG A 66 7.33 -8.29 -9.57
N LYS A 67 8.59 -7.99 -9.30
CA LYS A 67 9.51 -8.89 -8.60
C LYS A 67 9.06 -9.08 -7.15
N ALA A 68 9.34 -10.26 -6.60
CA ALA A 68 8.97 -10.62 -5.22
C ALA A 68 9.43 -9.61 -4.16
N SER A 69 10.62 -9.02 -4.32
CA SER A 69 11.14 -7.99 -3.41
C SER A 69 10.27 -6.73 -3.36
N THR A 70 9.74 -6.30 -4.52
CA THR A 70 8.81 -5.16 -4.60
C THR A 70 7.45 -5.51 -4.02
N ILE A 71 6.95 -6.72 -4.28
CA ILE A 71 5.66 -7.20 -3.74
C ILE A 71 5.72 -7.23 -2.21
N ASN A 72 6.77 -7.82 -1.64
CA ASN A 72 6.94 -7.89 -0.19
C ASN A 72 6.97 -6.49 0.42
N ARG A 73 7.71 -5.55 -0.16
CA ARG A 73 7.76 -4.15 0.32
C ARG A 73 6.38 -3.47 0.30
N ARG A 74 5.52 -3.78 -0.67
CA ARG A 74 4.18 -3.19 -0.79
C ARG A 74 3.17 -3.76 0.22
N LEU A 75 3.48 -4.88 0.86
CA LEU A 75 2.57 -5.61 1.76
C LEU A 75 3.06 -5.67 3.22
N THR A 76 4.21 -5.07 3.54
CA THR A 76 4.79 -4.99 4.90
C THR A 76 4.84 -3.56 5.38
#